data_AF-A0A1S1TKK5-F1
#
_entry.id   AF-A0A1S1TKK5-F1
#
_cell.length_a   1.000
_cell.length_b   1.000
_cell.length_c   1.000
_cell.angle_alpha   90.00
_cell.angle_beta   90.00
_cell.angle_gamma   90.00
#
_symmetry.space_group_name_H-M   'P 1'
#
loop_
_entity.id
_entity.type
_entity.pdbx_description
1 polymer ?
#
loop_
_entity_poly.entity_id
_entity_poly.type
_entity_poly.pdbx_seq_one_letter_code
_entity_poly.pdbx_strand_id
1 'polypeptide(L)' 'MFTPDVNRGGRYQTGEKGNERYYDSFDKALAALQAMPVAKWRRPNSEGNWGIVSAVDWRRVDRNTLKPLS' A
#
# COMPACT_ATOMS: atom_id res chain seq x y z
N MET A 1 -1.76 -6.54 -2.65
CA MET A 1 -1.59 -5.51 -3.69
C MET A 1 -1.62 -4.14 -3.04
N PHE A 2 -0.93 -3.16 -3.61
CA PHE A 2 -1.03 -1.76 -3.20
C PHE A 2 -1.95 -1.04 -4.20
N THR A 3 -3.11 -0.61 -3.73
CA THR A 3 -4.22 -0.06 -4.52
C THR A 3 -4.88 1.06 -3.75
N PRO A 4 -5.68 1.95 -4.39
CA PRO A 4 -6.27 3.10 -3.72
C PRO A 4 -7.12 2.78 -2.48
N ASP A 5 -7.69 1.58 -2.39
CA ASP A 5 -8.48 1.09 -1.25
C ASP A 5 -7.68 0.87 0.05
N VAL A 6 -6.35 0.85 0.01
CA VAL A 6 -5.53 0.81 1.24
C VAL A 6 -5.41 2.19 1.92
N ASN A 7 -6.12 3.20 1.40
CA ASN A 7 -6.28 4.48 2.07
C ASN A 7 -7.04 4.30 3.39
N ARG A 8 -6.47 4.83 4.49
CA ARG A 8 -7.13 4.84 5.80
C ARG A 8 -7.20 6.27 6.31
N GLY A 9 -8.42 6.80 6.43
CA GLY A 9 -8.64 8.15 6.94
C GLY A 9 -7.96 9.23 6.10
N GLY A 10 -7.94 9.07 4.77
CA GLY A 10 -7.32 10.01 3.84
C GLY A 10 -5.80 9.84 3.68
N ARG A 11 -5.19 8.81 4.27
CA ARG A 11 -3.74 8.60 4.21
C ARG A 11 -3.34 7.18 3.82
N TYR A 12 -2.20 7.08 3.14
CA TYR A 12 -1.50 5.84 2.84
C TYR A 12 -0.32 5.69 3.79
N GLN A 13 -0.20 4.52 4.41
CA GLN A 13 0.88 4.22 5.35
C GLN A 13 1.87 3.24 4.73
N THR A 14 3.14 3.64 4.64
CA THR A 14 4.24 2.86 4.04
C THR A 14 5.39 2.72 5.04
N GLY A 15 6.31 1.81 4.77
CA GLY A 15 7.47 1.53 5.63
C GLY A 15 7.21 0.43 6.64
N GLU A 16 8.25 0.11 7.40
CA GLU A 16 8.21 -0.91 8.45
C GLU A 16 7.73 -0.35 9.79
N LYS A 17 7.39 -1.25 10.71
CA LYS A 17 6.94 -0.89 12.05
C LYS A 17 8.01 -0.04 12.75
N GLY A 18 7.64 1.16 13.20
CA GLY A 18 8.53 2.11 13.85
C GLY A 18 9.17 3.13 12.91
N ASN A 19 9.11 2.91 11.60
CA ASN A 19 9.63 3.81 10.56
C ASN A 19 8.53 4.15 9.54
N GLU A 20 7.27 4.19 9.96
CA GLU A 20 6.15 4.42 9.05
C GLU A 20 6.12 5.86 8.52
N ARG A 21 5.87 5.99 7.22
CA ARG A 21 5.63 7.26 6.53
C ARG A 21 4.20 7.33 6.03
N TYR A 22 3.62 8.53 6.13
CA TYR A 22 2.24 8.79 5.75
C TYR A 22 2.18 9.74 4.56
N TYR A 23 1.30 9.43 3.60
CA TYR A 23 1.12 10.20 2.38
C TYR A 23 -0.37 10.49 2.16
N ASP A 24 -0.67 11.69 1.68
CA ASP A 24 -2.02 12.16 1.33
C ASP A 24 -2.46 11.72 -0.08
N SER A 25 -1.53 11.22 -0.89
CA SER A 25 -1.74 10.85 -2.28
C SER A 25 -1.26 9.43 -2.54
N PHE A 26 -2.04 8.70 -3.33
CA PHE A 26 -1.68 7.36 -3.79
C PHE A 26 -0.37 7.38 -4.57
N ASP A 27 -0.20 8.34 -5.47
CA ASP A 27 0.97 8.42 -6.34
C ASP A 27 2.24 8.74 -5.55
N LYS A 28 2.14 9.62 -4.54
CA LYS A 28 3.28 9.90 -3.63
C LYS A 28 3.67 8.66 -2.82
N ALA A 29 2.68 7.91 -2.33
CA ALA A 29 2.92 6.68 -1.58
C ALA A 29 3.52 5.58 -2.48
N LEU A 30 3.02 5.44 -3.72
CA LEU A 30 3.53 4.49 -4.69
C LEU A 30 4.99 4.81 -5.06
N ALA A 31 5.31 6.07 -5.31
CA ALA A 31 6.68 6.50 -5.57
C ALA A 31 7.61 6.20 -4.38
N ALA A 32 7.13 6.43 -3.15
CA ALA A 32 7.89 6.07 -1.95
C ALA A 32 8.14 4.57 -1.83
N LEU A 33 7.13 3.74 -2.10
CA LEU A 33 7.26 2.28 -2.11
C LEU A 33 8.25 1.79 -3.16
N GLN A 34 8.23 2.37 -4.36
CA GLN A 34 9.16 2.02 -5.46
C GLN A 34 10.62 2.36 -5.12
N ALA A 35 10.85 3.36 -4.27
CA ALA A 35 12.18 3.74 -3.81
C ALA A 35 12.69 2.91 -2.61
N MET A 36 11.85 2.08 -1.99
CA MET A 36 12.25 1.24 -0.86
C MET A 36 12.98 -0.03 -1.35
N PRO A 37 14.06 -0.47 -0.67
CA PRO A 37 14.68 -1.77 -0.94
C PRO A 37 13.69 -2.93 -0.79
N VAL A 38 12.84 -2.85 0.24
CA VAL A 38 11.69 -3.74 0.45
C VAL A 38 10.48 -2.86 0.69
N ALA A 39 9.62 -2.75 -0.31
CA ALA A 39 8.40 -1.97 -0.22
C ALA A 39 7.46 -2.58 0.82
N LYS A 40 7.01 -1.79 1.80
CA LYS A 40 6.12 -2.22 2.87
C LYS A 40 4.97 -1.23 3.05
N TRP A 41 3.75 -1.71 3.26
CA TRP A 41 2.58 -0.85 3.52
C TRP A 41 1.58 -1.54 4.44
N ARG A 42 0.60 -0.77 4.95
CA ARG A 42 -0.53 -1.34 5.70
C ARG A 42 -1.75 -1.57 4.83
N ARG A 43 -2.46 -2.67 5.07
CA ARG A 43 -3.77 -2.97 4.49
C ARG A 43 -4.62 -3.79 5.46
N PRO A 44 -5.96 -3.82 5.33
CA PRO A 44 -6.79 -4.74 6.11
C PRO A 44 -6.54 -6.20 5.67
N ASN A 45 -6.66 -7.13 6.61
CA ASN A 45 -6.81 -8.56 6.35
C ASN A 45 -8.30 -8.93 6.26
N SER A 46 -8.60 -10.22 6.09
CA SER A 46 -9.98 -10.75 6.01
C SER A 46 -10.82 -10.52 7.27
N GLU A 47 -10.20 -10.21 8.40
CA GLU A 47 -10.86 -9.89 9.67
C GLU A 47 -10.99 -8.37 9.88
N GLY A 48 -10.56 -7.55 8.91
CA GLY A 48 -10.54 -6.08 9.00
C GLY A 48 -9.35 -5.52 9.79
N ASN A 49 -8.45 -6.38 10.31
CA ASN A 49 -7.26 -5.96 11.04
C ASN A 49 -6.19 -5.43 10.08
N TRP A 50 -5.59 -4.29 10.42
CA TRP A 50 -4.59 -3.62 9.57
C TRP A 50 -3.17 -4.08 9.89
N GLY A 51 -2.62 -4.94 9.03
CA GLY A 51 -1.26 -5.46 9.13
C GLY A 51 -0.29 -4.81 8.15
N ILE A 52 1.01 -4.89 8.44
CA ILE A 52 2.08 -4.55 7.47
C ILE A 52 2.30 -5.74 6.54
N VAL A 53 2.36 -5.46 5.25
CA VAL A 53 2.74 -6.44 4.21
C VAL A 53 3.96 -5.94 3.46
N SER A 54 4.72 -6.87 2.87
CA SER A 54 5.85 -6.56 1.98
C SER A 54 5.46 -6.83 0.53
N ALA A 55 6.00 -6.04 -0.41
CA ALA A 55 5.96 -6.39 -1.83
C ALA A 55 6.80 -7.64 -2.07
N VAL A 56 6.29 -8.53 -2.93
CA VAL A 56 7.02 -9.70 -3.41
C VAL A 56 7.31 -9.63 -4.91
N ASP A 57 6.59 -8.76 -5.64
CA ASP A 57 6.71 -8.58 -7.09
C ASP A 57 6.12 -7.23 -7.51
N TRP A 58 6.59 -6.69 -8.63
CA TRP A 58 6.09 -5.47 -9.26
C TRP A 58 5.53 -5.79 -10.64
N ARG A 59 4.22 -5.60 -10.81
CA ARG A 59 3.54 -5.86 -12.08
C ARG A 59 2.86 -4.60 -12.58
N ARG A 60 3.00 -4.34 -13.88
CA ARG A 60 2.13 -3.39 -14.59
C ARG A 60 0.76 -4.04 -14.75
N VAL A 61 -0.27 -3.36 -14.26
CA VAL A 61 -1.67 -3.79 -14.33
C VAL A 61 -2.46 -2.66 -14.97
N ASP A 62 -3.40 -3.01 -15.85
CA ASP A 62 -4.34 -2.04 -16.39
C ASP A 62 -5.30 -1.60 -15.27
N ARG A 63 -5.49 -0.30 -15.11
CA ARG A 63 -6.39 0.26 -14.08
C ARG A 63 -7.81 -0.32 -14.17
N ASN A 64 -8.29 -0.61 -15.37
CA ASN A 64 -9.62 -1.19 -15.60
C ASN A 64 -9.74 -2.64 -15.12
N THR A 65 -8.62 -3.29 -14.81
CA THR A 65 -8.59 -4.68 -14.31
C THR A 65 -8.49 -4.77 -12.79
N LEU A 66 -8.35 -3.63 -12.09
CA LEU A 66 -8.23 -3.56 -10.64
C LEU A 66 -9.57 -3.88 -9.98
N LYS A 67 -9.68 -5.05 -9.33
CA LYS A 67 -10.77 -5.33 -8.40
C LYS A 67 -10.43 -4.76 -7.01
N PRO A 68 -11.39 -4.17 -6.28
CA PRO A 68 -11.18 -3.78 -4.88
C PRO A 68 -10.77 -4.99 -4.05
N LEU A 69 -9.91 -4.80 -3.03
CA LEU A 69 -9.66 -5.85 -2.05
C LEU A 69 -10.99 -6.15 -1.33
N SER A 70 -11.54 -7.33 -1.59
CA SER A 70 -12.74 -7.87 -0.93
C SER A 70 -12.42 -8.38 0.46
#